data_AF-A0A7C4GUE6-F1
#
_entry.id   AF-A0A7C4GUE6-F1
#
_cell.length_a   1.000
_cell.length_b   1.000
_cell.length_c   1.000
_cell.angle_alpha   90.00
_cell.angle_beta   90.00
_cell.angle_gamma   90.00
#
_symmetry.space_group_name_H-M   'P 1'
#
loop_
_entity.id
_entity.type
_entity.pdbx_description
1 polymer ?
#
loop_
_entity_poly.entity_id
_entity_poly.type
_entity_poly.pdbx_seq_one_letter_code
_entity_poly.pdbx_strand_id
1 'polypeptide(L)'
;LTRATVKTGLFKRRMIHVARRFGALEKWADFSNVSLQRLLKSFEGTPIFEEALKEVFLKDLDVERLVQVLEKIRLGEITVQKVETRGTATPVARVGIERVSMKTDLIPPERMRAVLVESARARLLNETCVFVCTNCWSYADMIRVKDLPAKPKCPKCGSEAIGLLKEEEEKVLPLIEKRGEKLTKSEEKLRRQAVQTARLIEKYGKAAAVALCARKVQPSDVKEVLEKSSHLDDKFYELVLEAERKAISKRFW
;
A
#
# COMPACT_ATOMS: atom_id res chain seq x y z
N LEU A 1 11.51 -13.58 28.44
CA LEU A 1 12.02 -12.68 27.38
C LEU A 1 12.60 -13.45 26.21
N THR A 2 13.64 -14.27 26.38
CA THR A 2 14.33 -15.03 25.31
C THR A 2 13.38 -15.77 24.36
N ARG A 3 12.42 -16.55 24.89
CA ARG A 3 11.43 -17.28 24.08
C ARG A 3 10.56 -16.37 23.20
N ALA A 4 10.29 -15.15 23.64
CA ALA A 4 9.54 -14.17 22.86
C ALA A 4 10.44 -13.51 21.81
N THR A 5 11.66 -13.11 22.20
CA THR A 5 12.67 -12.48 21.34
C THR A 5 12.95 -13.33 20.08
N VAL A 6 13.12 -14.65 20.23
CA VAL A 6 13.42 -15.55 19.10
C VAL A 6 12.34 -15.52 17.99
N LYS A 7 11.09 -15.19 18.34
CA LYS A 7 9.97 -15.15 17.39
C LYS A 7 9.89 -13.82 16.62
N THR A 8 10.52 -12.76 17.13
CA THR A 8 10.45 -11.39 16.56
C THR A 8 11.18 -11.29 15.24
N GLY A 9 10.77 -10.35 14.37
CA GLY A 9 11.49 -10.08 13.12
C GLY A 9 12.90 -9.54 13.34
N LEU A 10 13.09 -8.80 14.44
CA LEU A 10 14.37 -8.27 14.90
C LEU A 10 15.42 -9.38 15.07
N PHE A 11 15.10 -10.42 15.84
CA PHE A 11 16.02 -11.53 16.09
C PHE A 11 16.40 -12.25 14.79
N LYS A 12 15.44 -12.48 13.89
CA LYS A 12 15.70 -13.13 12.59
C LYS A 12 16.71 -12.35 11.77
N ARG A 13 16.56 -11.03 11.72
CA ARG A 13 17.48 -10.14 11.00
C ARG A 13 18.88 -10.20 11.62
N ARG A 14 19.00 -10.10 12.94
CA ARG A 14 20.30 -10.15 13.62
C ARG A 14 20.98 -11.50 13.41
N MET A 15 20.23 -12.59 13.48
CA MET A 15 20.77 -13.92 13.22
C MET A 15 21.36 -14.04 11.80
N ILE A 16 20.69 -13.52 10.76
CA ILE A 16 21.23 -13.51 9.39
C ILE A 16 22.55 -12.72 9.34
N HIS A 17 22.58 -11.54 9.95
CA HIS A 17 23.79 -10.71 9.97
C HIS A 17 24.97 -11.46 10.60
N VAL A 18 24.72 -12.23 11.65
CA VAL A 18 25.79 -12.95 12.32
C VAL A 18 26.14 -14.26 11.66
N ALA A 19 25.19 -14.99 11.11
CA ALA A 19 25.49 -16.13 10.26
C ALA A 19 26.37 -15.71 9.07
N ARG A 20 26.17 -14.52 8.49
CA ARG A 20 27.07 -13.95 7.47
C ARG A 20 28.46 -13.60 8.01
N ARG A 21 28.55 -13.00 9.21
CA ARG A 21 29.85 -12.68 9.85
C ARG A 21 30.65 -13.94 10.21
N PHE A 22 29.97 -15.02 10.55
CA PHE A 22 30.55 -16.34 10.80
C PHE A 22 30.86 -17.11 9.51
N GLY A 23 30.52 -16.57 8.34
CA GLY A 23 30.73 -17.24 7.05
C GLY A 23 29.75 -18.39 6.76
N ALA A 24 28.77 -18.62 7.63
CA ALA A 24 27.75 -19.66 7.46
C ALA A 24 26.68 -19.33 6.41
N LEU A 25 26.60 -18.05 5.98
CA LEU A 25 25.73 -17.61 4.90
C LEU A 25 26.51 -16.72 3.94
N GLU A 26 26.33 -16.97 2.64
CA GLU A 26 26.89 -16.11 1.60
C GLU A 26 26.29 -14.70 1.61
N LYS A 27 27.08 -13.72 1.15
CA LYS A 27 26.67 -12.30 1.11
C LYS A 27 25.45 -12.07 0.21
N TRP A 28 25.30 -12.89 -0.84
CA TRP A 28 24.25 -12.78 -1.86
C TRP A 28 23.20 -13.91 -1.79
N ALA A 29 23.15 -14.65 -0.68
CA ALA A 29 22.16 -15.71 -0.50
C ALA A 29 20.73 -15.14 -0.63
N ASP A 30 19.97 -15.67 -1.60
CA ASP A 30 18.58 -15.31 -1.82
C ASP A 30 17.68 -16.11 -0.87
N PHE A 31 16.97 -15.40 0.01
CA PHE A 31 16.05 -15.99 0.99
C PHE A 31 14.59 -15.96 0.50
N SER A 32 14.36 -15.68 -0.79
CA SER A 32 13.03 -15.71 -1.41
C SER A 32 12.34 -17.07 -1.32
N ASN A 33 13.12 -18.17 -1.38
CA ASN A 33 12.62 -19.55 -1.41
C ASN A 33 12.78 -20.34 -0.10
N VAL A 34 13.44 -19.77 0.92
CA VAL A 34 13.68 -20.45 2.20
C VAL A 34 12.85 -19.81 3.31
N SER A 35 12.04 -20.61 4.00
CA SER A 35 11.36 -20.14 5.21
C SER A 35 12.40 -19.78 6.27
N LEU A 36 12.52 -18.50 6.58
CA LEU A 36 13.36 -17.94 7.65
C LEU A 36 13.19 -18.68 8.98
N GLN A 37 12.02 -19.26 9.25
CA GLN A 37 11.78 -20.08 10.43
C GLN A 37 12.54 -21.39 10.44
N ARG A 38 12.67 -22.07 9.30
CA ARG A 38 13.46 -23.30 9.20
C ARG A 38 14.95 -23.03 9.39
N LEU A 39 15.41 -21.90 8.84
CA LEU A 39 16.80 -21.47 8.97
C LEU A 39 17.15 -21.04 10.40
N LEU A 40 16.23 -20.39 11.13
CA LEU A 40 16.39 -20.16 12.57
C LEU A 40 16.58 -21.47 13.32
N LYS A 41 15.70 -22.44 13.04
CA LYS A 41 15.70 -23.73 13.72
C LYS A 41 16.99 -24.53 13.44
N SER A 42 17.59 -24.41 12.25
CA SER A 42 18.87 -25.07 11.95
C SER A 42 20.06 -24.46 12.68
N PHE A 43 19.97 -23.21 13.11
CA PHE A 43 21.01 -22.56 13.92
C PHE A 43 20.75 -22.66 15.43
N GLU A 44 19.60 -23.16 15.89
CA GLU A 44 19.34 -23.36 17.32
C GLU A 44 20.43 -24.24 17.96
N GLY A 45 20.96 -23.81 19.10
CA GLY A 45 22.07 -24.50 19.78
C GLY A 45 23.46 -24.27 19.17
N THR A 46 23.58 -23.44 18.12
CA THR A 46 24.88 -23.06 17.55
C THR A 46 25.43 -21.77 18.17
N PRO A 47 26.76 -21.54 18.13
CA PRO A 47 27.35 -20.26 18.55
C PRO A 47 26.77 -19.04 17.83
N ILE A 48 26.32 -19.21 16.57
CA ILE A 48 25.67 -18.16 15.78
C ILE A 48 24.37 -17.70 16.46
N PHE A 49 23.59 -18.64 16.97
CA PHE A 49 22.31 -18.36 17.63
C PHE A 49 22.51 -17.76 19.02
N GLU A 50 23.48 -18.24 19.79
CA GLU A 50 23.82 -17.67 21.10
C GLU A 50 24.31 -16.24 20.97
N GLU A 51 25.23 -16.00 20.04
CA GLU A 51 25.70 -14.67 19.70
C GLU A 51 24.49 -13.81 19.28
N ALA A 52 23.51 -14.39 18.56
CA ALA A 52 22.31 -13.67 18.11
C ALA A 52 21.45 -13.19 19.24
N LEU A 53 21.30 -14.00 20.26
CA LEU A 53 20.62 -13.57 21.46
C LEU A 53 21.41 -12.48 22.19
N LYS A 54 22.73 -12.66 22.35
CA LYS A 54 23.58 -11.70 23.08
C LYS A 54 23.49 -10.29 22.50
N GLU A 55 23.68 -10.11 21.20
CA GLU A 55 23.64 -8.75 20.62
C GLU A 55 22.24 -8.16 20.59
N VAL A 56 21.18 -8.97 20.41
CA VAL A 56 19.81 -8.44 20.51
C VAL A 56 19.54 -7.90 21.92
N PHE A 57 19.96 -8.63 22.96
CA PHE A 57 19.81 -8.17 24.34
C PHE A 57 20.75 -7.03 24.73
N LEU A 58 21.89 -6.87 24.05
CA LEU A 58 22.86 -5.83 24.37
C LEU A 58 22.64 -4.53 23.58
N LYS A 59 22.23 -4.63 22.32
CA LYS A 59 22.16 -3.48 21.39
C LYS A 59 20.75 -3.07 21.02
N ASP A 60 19.82 -4.02 20.94
CA ASP A 60 18.49 -3.74 20.43
C ASP A 60 17.43 -3.62 21.54
N LEU A 61 17.63 -4.27 22.69
CA LEU A 61 16.68 -4.29 23.80
C LEU A 61 17.28 -3.69 25.08
N ASP A 62 16.51 -2.83 25.74
CA ASP A 62 16.83 -2.28 27.07
C ASP A 62 16.00 -3.01 28.13
N VAL A 63 16.47 -4.19 28.53
CA VAL A 63 15.73 -5.06 29.47
C VAL A 63 15.64 -4.45 30.85
N GLU A 64 16.71 -3.77 31.30
CA GLU A 64 16.77 -3.17 32.63
C GLU A 64 15.72 -2.07 32.78
N ARG A 65 15.66 -1.13 31.82
CA ARG A 65 14.63 -0.08 31.88
C ARG A 65 13.22 -0.62 31.64
N LEU A 66 13.07 -1.67 30.83
CA LEU A 66 11.77 -2.32 30.66
C LEU A 66 11.25 -2.84 32.02
N VAL A 67 12.10 -3.50 32.80
CA VAL A 67 11.72 -3.97 34.15
C VAL A 67 11.33 -2.79 35.04
N GLN A 68 12.12 -1.71 35.04
CA GLN A 68 11.80 -0.50 35.81
C GLN A 68 10.42 0.08 35.44
N VAL A 69 10.10 0.18 34.15
CA VAL A 69 8.79 0.69 33.69
C VAL A 69 7.66 -0.23 34.17
N LEU A 70 7.82 -1.55 34.05
CA LEU A 70 6.82 -2.51 34.49
C LEU A 70 6.62 -2.46 36.01
N GLU A 71 7.69 -2.25 36.78
CA GLU A 71 7.60 -2.06 38.23
C GLU A 71 6.87 -0.77 38.58
N LYS A 72 7.13 0.34 37.89
CA LYS A 72 6.40 1.60 38.08
C LYS A 72 4.92 1.48 37.75
N ILE A 73 4.57 0.69 36.74
CA ILE A 73 3.15 0.36 36.45
C ILE A 73 2.57 -0.44 37.62
N ARG A 74 3.28 -1.47 38.11
CA ARG A 74 2.83 -2.29 39.25
C ARG A 74 2.65 -1.47 40.53
N LEU A 75 3.53 -0.50 40.78
CA LEU A 75 3.48 0.39 41.94
C LEU A 75 2.45 1.53 41.79
N GLY A 76 1.82 1.67 40.62
CA GLY A 76 0.83 2.72 40.36
C GLY A 76 1.43 4.08 40.01
N GLU A 77 2.76 4.21 39.93
CA GLU A 77 3.44 5.43 39.48
C GLU A 77 3.16 5.74 38.01
N ILE A 78 2.93 4.71 37.19
CA ILE A 78 2.50 4.83 35.79
C ILE A 78 1.07 4.32 35.68
N THR A 79 0.14 5.21 35.34
CA THR A 79 -1.26 4.86 35.12
C THR A 79 -1.50 4.42 33.68
N VAL A 80 -2.13 3.25 33.51
CA VAL A 80 -2.55 2.73 32.19
C VAL A 80 -4.04 2.97 32.01
N GLN A 81 -4.43 3.72 30.98
CA GLN A 81 -5.84 3.98 30.66
C GLN A 81 -6.22 3.39 29.30
N LYS A 82 -7.34 2.66 29.25
CA LYS A 82 -7.94 2.18 28.01
C LYS A 82 -8.74 3.32 27.37
N VAL A 83 -8.44 3.64 26.12
CA VAL A 83 -9.19 4.63 25.32
C VAL A 83 -10.03 3.89 24.29
N GLU A 84 -11.35 4.14 24.27
CA GLU A 84 -12.26 3.55 23.29
C GLU A 84 -12.54 4.54 22.15
N THR A 85 -12.19 4.17 20.93
CA THR A 85 -12.25 5.07 19.76
C THR A 85 -13.30 4.67 18.73
N ARG A 86 -14.26 3.80 19.12
CA ARG A 86 -15.35 3.31 18.25
C ARG A 86 -14.87 2.82 16.88
N GLY A 87 -13.70 2.20 16.82
CA GLY A 87 -13.11 1.64 15.59
C GLY A 87 -12.22 2.60 14.77
N THR A 88 -12.04 3.86 15.21
CA THR A 88 -11.17 4.82 14.51
C THR A 88 -9.78 4.88 15.16
N ALA A 89 -8.70 4.84 14.37
CA ALA A 89 -7.35 4.98 14.90
C ALA A 89 -7.06 6.45 15.25
N THR A 90 -6.58 6.72 16.48
CA THR A 90 -6.09 8.05 16.87
C THR A 90 -4.88 8.45 15.99
N PRO A 91 -4.56 9.76 15.86
CA PRO A 91 -3.38 10.19 15.10
C PRO A 91 -2.08 9.49 15.55
N VAL A 92 -1.90 9.29 16.86
CA VAL A 92 -0.74 8.56 17.42
C VAL A 92 -0.78 7.08 17.05
N ALA A 93 -1.95 6.44 17.20
CA ALA A 93 -2.12 5.03 16.83
C ALA A 93 -1.89 4.81 15.33
N ARG A 94 -2.31 5.74 14.48
CA ARG A 94 -2.12 5.68 13.03
C ARG A 94 -0.65 5.60 12.64
N VAL A 95 0.21 6.44 13.24
CA VAL A 95 1.66 6.39 12.99
C VAL A 95 2.25 5.04 13.41
N GLY A 96 1.81 4.50 14.56
CA GLY A 96 2.23 3.17 15.02
C GLY A 96 1.78 2.05 14.06
N ILE A 97 0.51 2.07 13.65
CA ILE A 97 -0.08 1.10 12.72
C ILE A 97 0.63 1.14 11.37
N GLU A 98 0.86 2.34 10.82
CA GLU A 98 1.57 2.53 9.55
C GLU A 98 3.02 2.03 9.64
N ARG A 99 3.74 2.31 10.74
CA ARG A 99 5.13 1.87 10.90
C ARG A 99 5.26 0.36 11.12
N VAL A 100 4.42 -0.22 11.96
CA VAL A 100 4.41 -1.69 12.21
C VAL A 100 3.97 -2.43 10.94
N SER A 101 3.10 -1.83 10.11
CA SER A 101 2.75 -2.39 8.80
C SER A 101 3.94 -2.44 7.82
N MET A 102 4.96 -1.61 8.03
CA MET A 102 6.13 -1.51 7.14
C MET A 102 7.37 -2.26 7.65
N LYS A 103 7.53 -2.44 8.96
CA LYS A 103 8.70 -3.12 9.54
C LYS A 103 8.31 -3.98 10.73
N THR A 104 8.35 -5.29 10.51
CA THR A 104 8.69 -6.31 11.51
C THR A 104 8.05 -6.12 12.88
N ASP A 105 6.80 -6.55 13.04
CA ASP A 105 6.44 -7.51 14.08
C ASP A 105 5.08 -8.12 13.76
N LEU A 106 4.87 -9.34 14.27
CA LEU A 106 3.75 -10.24 13.99
C LEU A 106 2.39 -9.59 14.31
N ILE A 107 1.86 -8.78 13.39
CA ILE A 107 0.42 -8.69 13.20
C ILE A 107 0.02 -10.04 12.55
N PRO A 108 -0.97 -10.78 13.08
CA PRO A 108 -1.54 -11.92 12.36
C PRO A 108 -1.81 -11.51 10.91
N PRO A 109 -1.35 -12.27 9.91
CA PRO A 109 -1.40 -11.84 8.51
C PRO A 109 -2.80 -11.40 8.09
N GLU A 110 -3.84 -11.94 8.71
CA GLU A 110 -5.25 -11.57 8.50
C GLU A 110 -5.54 -10.13 8.97
N ARG A 111 -5.09 -9.74 10.17
CA ARG A 111 -5.28 -8.37 10.68
C ARG A 111 -4.42 -7.36 9.94
N MET A 112 -3.23 -7.76 9.49
CA MET A 112 -2.36 -6.92 8.69
C MET A 112 -2.97 -6.64 7.30
N ARG A 113 -3.53 -7.68 6.67
CA ARG A 113 -4.25 -7.56 5.39
C ARG A 113 -5.43 -6.61 5.51
N ALA A 114 -6.27 -6.78 6.54
CA ALA A 114 -7.42 -5.90 6.75
C ALA A 114 -7.01 -4.43 6.90
N VAL A 115 -5.95 -4.15 7.67
CA VAL A 115 -5.44 -2.77 7.83
C VAL A 115 -4.90 -2.20 6.52
N LEU A 116 -4.17 -2.99 5.73
CA LEU A 116 -3.65 -2.57 4.43
C LEU A 116 -4.77 -2.29 3.43
N VAL A 117 -5.79 -3.15 3.40
CA VAL A 117 -6.99 -3.00 2.57
C VAL A 117 -7.75 -1.74 2.95
N GLU A 118 -8.00 -1.52 4.24
CA GLU A 118 -8.71 -0.32 4.71
C GLU A 118 -7.93 0.97 4.44
N SER A 119 -6.61 0.95 4.63
CA SER A 119 -5.75 2.09 4.29
C SER A 119 -5.77 2.38 2.78
N ALA A 120 -5.69 1.34 1.95
CA ALA A 120 -5.78 1.47 0.49
C ALA A 120 -7.15 2.00 0.06
N ARG A 121 -8.23 1.46 0.63
CA ARG A 121 -9.61 1.91 0.39
C ARG A 121 -9.76 3.39 0.70
N ALA A 122 -9.37 3.81 1.91
CA ALA A 122 -9.46 5.19 2.33
C ALA A 122 -8.64 6.14 1.43
N ARG A 123 -7.44 5.73 1.02
CA ARG A 123 -6.59 6.51 0.10
C ARG A 123 -7.21 6.63 -1.29
N LEU A 124 -7.56 5.52 -1.92
CA LEU A 124 -8.04 5.50 -3.31
C LEU A 124 -9.38 6.24 -3.46
N LEU A 125 -10.27 6.13 -2.47
CA LEU A 125 -11.56 6.82 -2.47
C LEU A 125 -11.44 8.34 -2.22
N ASN A 126 -10.44 8.79 -1.47
CA ASN A 126 -10.21 10.22 -1.22
C ASN A 126 -9.33 10.90 -2.27
N GLU A 127 -8.78 10.16 -3.23
CA GLU A 127 -8.04 10.74 -4.35
C GLU A 127 -8.95 11.67 -5.17
N THR A 128 -8.42 12.84 -5.55
CA THR A 128 -9.10 13.79 -6.44
C THR A 128 -8.47 13.67 -7.82
N CYS A 129 -9.29 13.48 -8.85
CA CYS A 129 -8.81 13.33 -10.23
C CYS A 129 -9.66 14.19 -11.17
N VAL A 130 -9.08 14.53 -12.33
CA VAL A 130 -9.80 15.24 -13.39
C VAL A 130 -10.54 14.21 -14.23
N PHE A 131 -11.85 14.35 -14.32
CA PHE A 131 -12.72 13.54 -15.17
C PHE A 131 -13.07 14.31 -16.43
N VAL A 132 -12.82 13.73 -17.60
CA VAL A 132 -13.04 14.38 -18.90
C VAL A 132 -13.95 13.56 -19.80
N CYS A 133 -14.91 14.19 -20.48
CA CYS A 133 -15.74 13.47 -21.45
C CYS A 133 -14.98 13.27 -22.76
N THR A 134 -14.78 12.02 -23.16
CA THR A 134 -14.08 11.67 -24.41
C THR A 134 -15.00 11.56 -25.62
N ASN A 135 -16.31 11.75 -25.43
CA ASN A 135 -17.29 11.81 -26.51
C ASN A 135 -17.42 13.25 -27.06
N CYS A 136 -17.85 14.19 -26.21
CA CYS A 136 -18.08 15.57 -26.63
C CYS A 136 -16.92 16.52 -26.34
N TRP A 137 -15.89 16.12 -25.58
CA TRP A 137 -14.74 16.96 -25.21
C TRP A 137 -15.15 18.36 -24.72
N SER A 138 -16.24 18.42 -23.95
CA SER A 138 -16.90 19.67 -23.52
C SER A 138 -17.12 19.72 -22.00
N TYR A 139 -16.55 18.77 -21.28
CA TYR A 139 -16.70 18.60 -19.84
C TYR A 139 -15.38 18.09 -19.28
N ALA A 140 -14.81 18.86 -18.35
CA ALA A 140 -13.83 18.41 -17.38
C ALA A 140 -14.27 18.90 -16.00
N ASP A 141 -14.02 18.09 -14.98
CA ASP A 141 -14.24 18.49 -13.59
C ASP A 141 -13.31 17.72 -12.65
N MET A 142 -12.91 18.34 -11.54
CA MET A 142 -12.12 17.72 -10.49
C MET A 142 -13.03 17.13 -9.42
N ILE A 143 -13.10 15.80 -9.38
CA ILE A 143 -14.02 15.09 -8.49
C ILE A 143 -13.21 14.13 -7.61
N ARG A 144 -13.58 14.05 -6.33
CA ARG A 144 -13.08 12.98 -5.47
C ARG A 144 -13.73 11.67 -5.86
N VAL A 145 -12.96 10.61 -5.94
CA VAL A 145 -13.44 9.30 -6.42
C VAL A 145 -14.60 8.78 -5.59
N LYS A 146 -14.63 9.03 -4.27
CA LYS A 146 -15.75 8.66 -3.39
C LYS A 146 -17.06 9.33 -3.79
N ASP A 147 -17.02 10.53 -4.35
CA ASP A 147 -18.19 11.34 -4.72
C ASP A 147 -18.65 11.01 -6.16
N LEU A 148 -17.85 10.25 -6.91
CA LEU A 148 -18.21 9.77 -8.24
C LEU A 148 -19.41 8.79 -8.16
N PRO A 149 -20.45 8.94 -8.99
CA PRO A 149 -21.56 7.98 -9.06
C PRO A 149 -21.09 6.61 -9.58
N ALA A 150 -21.88 5.56 -9.31
CA ALA A 150 -21.54 4.20 -9.71
C ALA A 150 -21.31 4.04 -11.22
N LYS A 151 -22.12 4.74 -12.03
CA LYS A 151 -21.95 4.87 -13.48
C LYS A 151 -21.88 6.36 -13.84
N PRO A 152 -20.68 6.93 -14.01
CA PRO A 152 -20.54 8.34 -14.34
C PRO A 152 -21.02 8.63 -15.76
N LYS A 153 -21.76 9.73 -15.91
CA LYS A 153 -22.26 10.24 -17.19
C LYS A 153 -21.85 11.68 -17.36
N CYS A 154 -21.61 12.07 -18.60
CA CYS A 154 -21.33 13.46 -18.94
C CYS A 154 -22.59 14.32 -18.71
N PRO A 155 -22.53 15.39 -17.91
CA PRO A 155 -23.69 16.27 -17.70
C PRO A 155 -24.03 17.12 -18.94
N LYS A 156 -23.12 17.21 -19.92
CA LYS A 156 -23.33 17.97 -21.16
C LYS A 156 -23.99 17.15 -22.28
N CYS A 157 -23.60 15.88 -22.45
CA CYS A 157 -24.05 15.05 -23.58
C CYS A 157 -24.66 13.70 -23.18
N GLY A 158 -24.71 13.38 -21.88
CA GLY A 158 -25.28 12.12 -21.38
C GLY A 158 -24.44 10.86 -21.62
N SER A 159 -23.31 10.96 -22.32
CA SER A 159 -22.43 9.82 -22.62
C SER A 159 -21.75 9.24 -21.37
N GLU A 160 -21.56 7.92 -21.35
CA GLU A 160 -20.81 7.18 -20.32
C GLU A 160 -19.29 7.20 -20.58
N ALA A 161 -18.84 7.80 -21.69
CA ALA A 161 -17.43 7.91 -22.07
C ALA A 161 -16.70 9.00 -21.26
N ILE A 162 -16.51 8.73 -19.97
CA ILE A 162 -15.81 9.60 -19.02
C ILE A 162 -14.42 9.01 -18.71
N GLY A 163 -13.38 9.69 -19.19
CA GLY A 163 -11.98 9.38 -18.89
C GLY A 163 -11.53 9.98 -17.57
N LEU A 164 -10.49 9.39 -16.98
CA LEU A 164 -9.84 9.85 -15.75
C LEU A 164 -8.38 10.19 -16.04
N LEU A 165 -7.97 11.39 -15.64
CA LEU A 165 -6.59 11.86 -15.73
C LEU A 165 -6.07 12.26 -14.34
N LYS A 166 -4.81 11.91 -14.07
CA LYS A 166 -4.07 12.27 -12.84
C LYS A 166 -3.13 13.44 -13.09
N GLU A 167 -3.67 14.47 -13.71
CA GLU A 167 -2.96 15.72 -13.97
C GLU A 167 -3.79 16.85 -13.38
N GLU A 168 -3.16 18.02 -13.25
CA GLU A 168 -3.85 19.25 -12.89
C GLU A 168 -4.81 19.66 -14.00
N GLU A 169 -5.92 20.30 -13.61
CA GLU A 169 -6.96 20.75 -14.53
C GLU A 169 -6.39 21.61 -15.68
N GLU A 170 -5.44 22.50 -15.38
CA GLU A 170 -4.76 23.36 -16.36
C GLU A 170 -4.12 22.59 -17.53
N LYS A 171 -3.62 21.38 -17.28
CA LYS A 171 -3.02 20.53 -18.33
C LYS A 171 -4.06 19.78 -19.15
N VAL A 172 -5.29 19.67 -18.63
CA VAL A 172 -6.41 18.98 -19.27
C VAL A 172 -7.28 19.95 -20.08
N LEU A 173 -7.38 21.22 -19.66
CA LEU A 173 -8.13 22.28 -20.36
C LEU A 173 -7.82 22.38 -21.86
N PRO A 174 -6.56 22.30 -22.33
CA PRO A 174 -6.25 22.34 -23.76
C PRO A 174 -6.93 21.24 -24.57
N LEU A 175 -7.25 20.09 -23.96
CA LEU A 175 -7.97 19.00 -24.64
C LEU A 175 -9.44 19.35 -24.94
N ILE A 176 -10.02 20.26 -24.17
CA ILE A 176 -11.38 20.75 -24.32
C ILE A 176 -11.44 21.96 -25.25
N GLU A 177 -10.46 22.85 -25.13
CA GLU A 177 -10.40 24.11 -25.89
C GLU A 177 -10.06 23.86 -27.36
N LYS A 178 -9.04 23.04 -27.63
CA LYS A 178 -8.49 22.80 -28.98
C LYS A 178 -9.27 21.74 -29.76
N ARG A 179 -10.60 21.66 -29.64
CA ARG A 179 -11.45 20.56 -30.18
C ARG A 179 -11.09 20.12 -31.61
N GLY A 180 -10.21 19.12 -31.74
CA GLY A 180 -9.78 18.59 -33.04
C GLY A 180 -8.70 19.40 -33.77
N GLU A 181 -8.13 20.42 -33.15
CA GLU A 181 -6.94 21.14 -33.66
C GLU A 181 -5.65 20.33 -33.41
N LYS A 182 -4.52 20.81 -33.95
CA LYS A 182 -3.21 20.14 -33.79
C LYS A 182 -2.79 20.16 -32.31
N LEU A 183 -2.88 18.99 -31.68
CA LEU A 183 -2.39 18.75 -30.34
C LEU A 183 -0.86 18.62 -30.36
N THR A 184 -0.24 19.07 -29.28
CA THR A 184 1.16 18.78 -28.99
C THR A 184 1.34 17.30 -28.65
N LYS A 185 2.59 16.80 -28.71
CA LYS A 185 2.89 15.39 -28.38
C LYS A 185 2.45 15.00 -26.96
N SER A 186 2.52 15.93 -26.00
CA SER A 186 2.07 15.72 -24.61
C SER A 186 0.55 15.67 -24.51
N GLU A 187 -0.16 16.59 -25.15
CA GLU A 187 -1.63 16.62 -25.20
C GLU A 187 -2.18 15.36 -25.88
N GLU A 188 -1.55 14.90 -26.96
CA GLU A 188 -2.01 13.69 -27.65
C GLU A 188 -1.81 12.43 -26.79
N LYS A 189 -0.75 12.38 -25.98
CA LYS A 189 -0.57 11.31 -24.98
C LYS A 189 -1.68 11.35 -23.92
N LEU A 190 -2.03 12.54 -23.41
CA LEU A 190 -3.12 12.70 -22.46
C LEU A 190 -4.47 12.32 -23.07
N ARG A 191 -4.74 12.71 -24.32
CA ARG A 191 -5.94 12.31 -25.06
C ARG A 191 -6.05 10.80 -25.17
N ARG A 192 -4.96 10.12 -25.55
CA ARG A 192 -4.93 8.64 -25.64
C ARG A 192 -5.19 8.00 -24.27
N GLN A 193 -4.60 8.53 -23.21
CA GLN A 193 -4.83 8.06 -21.85
C GLN A 193 -6.28 8.27 -21.39
N ALA A 194 -6.87 9.44 -21.68
CA ALA A 194 -8.27 9.73 -21.38
C ALA A 194 -9.20 8.73 -22.09
N VAL A 195 -8.96 8.44 -23.37
CA VAL A 195 -9.76 7.45 -24.12
C VAL A 195 -9.61 6.03 -23.55
N GLN A 196 -8.39 5.63 -23.17
CA GLN A 196 -8.15 4.31 -22.58
C GLN A 196 -8.85 4.16 -21.22
N THR A 197 -8.76 5.17 -20.37
CA THR A 197 -9.43 5.17 -19.06
C THR A 197 -10.95 5.25 -19.19
N ALA A 198 -11.46 6.01 -20.17
CA ALA A 198 -12.89 6.10 -20.46
C ALA A 198 -13.49 4.73 -20.78
N ARG A 199 -12.82 3.92 -21.61
CA ARG A 199 -13.28 2.55 -21.94
C ARG A 199 -13.39 1.65 -20.70
N LEU A 200 -12.49 1.81 -19.73
CA LEU A 200 -12.53 1.04 -18.49
C LEU A 200 -13.68 1.52 -17.58
N ILE A 201 -13.89 2.83 -17.49
CA ILE A 201 -14.95 3.44 -16.68
C ILE A 201 -16.33 3.17 -17.28
N GLU A 202 -16.47 3.21 -18.60
CA GLU A 202 -17.71 2.84 -19.29
C GLU A 202 -18.10 1.39 -19.00
N LYS A 203 -17.12 0.46 -19.02
CA LYS A 203 -17.36 -0.97 -18.78
C LYS A 203 -17.59 -1.32 -17.30
N TYR A 204 -16.76 -0.79 -16.40
CA TYR A 204 -16.72 -1.22 -14.98
C TYR A 204 -17.15 -0.12 -13.99
N GLY A 205 -17.55 1.05 -14.48
CA GLY A 205 -18.05 2.17 -13.67
C GLY A 205 -17.03 2.70 -12.67
N LYS A 206 -17.53 3.06 -11.49
CA LYS A 206 -16.74 3.60 -10.38
C LYS A 206 -15.57 2.70 -9.96
N ALA A 207 -15.70 1.38 -10.08
CA ALA A 207 -14.62 0.45 -9.73
C ALA A 207 -13.36 0.70 -10.59
N ALA A 208 -13.53 1.00 -11.88
CA ALA A 208 -12.40 1.38 -12.73
C ALA A 208 -11.77 2.70 -12.29
N ALA A 209 -12.57 3.70 -11.93
CA ALA A 209 -12.04 4.97 -11.42
C ALA A 209 -11.20 4.76 -10.15
N VAL A 210 -11.69 3.94 -9.21
CA VAL A 210 -10.95 3.60 -7.97
C VAL A 210 -9.64 2.88 -8.27
N ALA A 211 -9.64 1.87 -9.15
CA ALA A 211 -8.42 1.15 -9.51
C ALA A 211 -7.42 2.03 -10.27
N LEU A 212 -7.92 2.90 -11.16
CA LEU A 212 -7.09 3.86 -11.88
C LEU A 212 -6.37 4.82 -10.94
N CYS A 213 -6.92 5.15 -9.77
CA CYS A 213 -6.28 5.99 -8.75
C CYS A 213 -5.04 5.36 -8.10
N ALA A 214 -4.79 4.07 -8.29
CA ALA A 214 -3.63 3.40 -7.75
C ALA A 214 -2.29 3.96 -8.29
N ARG A 215 -1.24 3.93 -7.47
CA ARG A 215 0.04 4.56 -7.77
C ARG A 215 0.77 3.79 -8.87
N LYS A 216 1.17 4.53 -9.91
CA LYS A 216 2.02 4.04 -11.01
C LYS A 216 1.45 2.87 -11.83
N VAL A 217 0.17 2.51 -11.64
CA VAL A 217 -0.50 1.53 -12.49
C VAL A 217 -0.85 2.15 -13.84
N GLN A 218 -0.76 1.35 -14.90
CA GLN A 218 -1.23 1.72 -16.24
C GLN A 218 -2.66 1.21 -16.46
N PRO A 219 -3.39 1.76 -17.46
CA PRO A 219 -4.72 1.23 -17.82
C PRO A 219 -4.73 -0.28 -18.11
N SER A 220 -3.61 -0.83 -18.62
CA SER A 220 -3.44 -2.28 -18.82
C SER A 220 -3.42 -3.07 -17.51
N ASP A 221 -2.68 -2.60 -16.50
CA ASP A 221 -2.61 -3.27 -15.19
C ASP A 221 -3.99 -3.22 -14.49
N VAL A 222 -4.71 -2.11 -14.64
CA VAL A 222 -6.06 -1.95 -14.10
C VAL A 222 -7.06 -2.85 -14.79
N LYS A 223 -6.94 -3.05 -16.11
CA LYS A 223 -7.77 -4.00 -16.86
C LYS A 223 -7.66 -5.41 -16.28
N GLU A 224 -6.44 -5.88 -15.98
CA GLU A 224 -6.20 -7.20 -15.36
C GLU A 224 -6.86 -7.33 -13.98
N VAL A 225 -6.86 -6.26 -13.18
CA VAL A 225 -7.52 -6.23 -11.87
C VAL A 225 -9.05 -6.34 -12.05
N LEU A 226 -9.62 -5.53 -12.93
CA LEU A 226 -11.07 -5.44 -13.15
C LEU A 226 -11.66 -6.71 -13.78
N GLU A 227 -10.88 -7.45 -14.57
CA GLU A 227 -11.27 -8.76 -15.09
C GLU A 227 -11.41 -9.82 -13.98
N LYS A 228 -10.68 -9.65 -12.86
CA LYS A 228 -10.71 -10.58 -11.72
C LYS A 228 -11.73 -10.19 -10.65
N SER A 229 -11.87 -8.90 -10.37
CA SER A 229 -12.90 -8.36 -9.47
C SER A 229 -13.30 -6.97 -9.93
N SER A 230 -14.61 -6.75 -10.10
CA SER A 230 -15.20 -5.45 -10.45
C SER A 230 -16.09 -4.87 -9.35
N HIS A 231 -16.22 -5.57 -8.22
CA HIS A 231 -16.94 -5.11 -7.04
C HIS A 231 -15.97 -4.45 -6.06
N LEU A 232 -16.38 -3.37 -5.40
CA LEU A 232 -15.56 -2.65 -4.42
C LEU A 232 -15.51 -3.40 -3.07
N ASP A 233 -15.04 -4.64 -3.09
CA ASP A 233 -14.85 -5.51 -1.94
C ASP A 233 -13.36 -5.57 -1.53
N ASP A 234 -13.08 -6.22 -0.41
CA ASP A 234 -11.71 -6.36 0.10
C ASP A 234 -10.79 -7.01 -0.93
N LYS A 235 -11.29 -8.02 -1.65
CA LYS A 235 -10.56 -8.72 -2.73
C LYS A 235 -10.15 -7.79 -3.86
N PHE A 236 -11.01 -6.85 -4.26
CA PHE A 236 -10.66 -5.84 -5.26
C PHE A 236 -9.52 -4.95 -4.77
N TYR A 237 -9.59 -4.46 -3.53
CA TYR A 237 -8.52 -3.62 -2.97
C TYR A 237 -7.20 -4.38 -2.82
N GLU A 238 -7.23 -5.67 -2.49
CA GLU A 238 -6.05 -6.55 -2.49
C GLU A 238 -5.43 -6.64 -3.88
N LEU A 239 -6.23 -6.90 -4.92
CA LEU A 239 -5.75 -6.97 -6.30
C LEU A 239 -5.15 -5.64 -6.78
N VAL A 240 -5.74 -4.51 -6.38
CA VAL A 240 -5.19 -3.18 -6.68
C VAL A 240 -3.82 -2.98 -5.99
N LEU A 241 -3.68 -3.39 -4.73
CA LEU A 241 -2.40 -3.33 -4.02
C LEU A 241 -1.31 -4.22 -4.65
N GLU A 242 -1.69 -5.40 -5.14
CA GLU A 242 -0.77 -6.25 -5.90
C GLU A 242 -0.32 -5.60 -7.21
N ALA A 243 -1.25 -4.93 -7.92
CA ALA A 243 -0.93 -4.19 -9.13
C ALA A 243 0.03 -3.01 -8.86
N GLU A 244 -0.17 -2.25 -7.78
CA GLU A 244 0.78 -1.21 -7.35
C GLU A 244 2.16 -1.80 -7.08
N ARG A 245 2.23 -2.94 -6.37
CA ARG A 245 3.51 -3.59 -6.05
C ARG A 245 4.25 -4.02 -7.32
N LYS A 246 3.55 -4.64 -8.28
CA LYS A 246 4.10 -5.04 -9.57
C LYS A 246 4.56 -3.84 -10.41
N ALA A 247 3.77 -2.77 -10.42
CA ALA A 247 4.12 -1.55 -11.15
C ALA A 247 5.39 -0.88 -10.58
N ILE A 248 5.55 -0.89 -9.26
CA ILE A 248 6.74 -0.37 -8.58
C ILE A 248 7.96 -1.26 -8.87
N SER A 249 7.82 -2.59 -8.83
CA SER A 249 8.95 -3.50 -9.04
C SER A 249 9.54 -3.42 -10.45
N LYS A 250 8.71 -3.18 -11.48
CA LYS A 250 9.15 -2.98 -12.88
C LYS A 250 10.11 -1.78 -13.08
N ARG A 251 10.26 -0.90 -12.09
CA ARG A 251 11.14 0.28 -12.15
C ARG A 251 12.56 0.00 -11.61
N PHE A 252 12.74 -1.08 -10.87
CA PHE A 252 14.00 -1.45 -10.23
C PHE A 252 14.75 -2.58 -10.97
N TRP A 253 14.28 -2.93 -12.17
CA TRP A 253 14.86 -3.92 -13.07
C TRP A 253 15.05 -3.29 -14.46
#